data_AF-Q0RK61-F1
#
_entry.id   AF-Q0RK61-F1
#
_cell.length_a   1.000
_cell.length_b   1.000
_cell.length_c   1.000
_cell.angle_alpha   90.00
_cell.angle_beta   90.00
_cell.angle_gamma   90.00
#
_symmetry.space_group_name_H-M   'P 1'
#
loop_
_entity.id
_entity.type
_entity.pdbx_description
1 polymer ?
#
loop_
_entity_poly.entity_id
_entity_poly.type
_entity_poly.pdbx_seq_one_letter_code
_entity_poly.pdbx_strand_id
1 'polypeptide(L)'
;MAVRPANPDYVRFVTETVLSMPAAARLGFRVGRVTPGEVELLQPWRHELTQHDGHLQAGVLASLADLAAGCAAGTLLPAGWVNMTVDVTLKILAPASGAAFLAHGRVVHAGLTTTIAAADVWCVPTTDGATVLSGAEGDEGFDIDADSGTGRSGSDDPLGPRRPAETMCATALITFRNIRRHPPRPPSRRPS
;
A
#
# COMPACT_ATOMS: atom_id res chain seq x y z
N MET A 1 0.77 9.58 20.05
CA MET A 1 1.70 10.70 19.79
C MET A 1 1.84 10.82 18.28
N ALA A 2 1.61 11.99 17.69
CA ALA A 2 1.66 12.13 16.22
C ALA A 2 3.09 11.85 15.71
N VAL A 3 3.23 10.91 14.78
CA VAL A 3 4.52 10.59 14.17
C VAL A 3 4.88 11.72 13.20
N ARG A 4 6.01 12.40 13.44
CA ARG A 4 6.47 13.49 12.57
C ARG A 4 7.41 12.93 11.49
N PRO A 5 7.06 13.01 10.19
CA PRO A 5 7.92 12.50 9.14
C PRO A 5 9.18 13.37 9.03
N ALA A 6 10.34 12.73 8.82
CA ALA A 6 11.62 13.41 8.66
C ALA A 6 11.76 14.07 7.27
N ASN A 7 11.06 13.54 6.27
CA ASN A 7 10.97 14.09 4.93
C ASN A 7 9.58 14.75 4.74
N PRO A 8 9.48 16.07 4.51
CA PRO A 8 8.19 16.72 4.25
C PRO A 8 7.54 16.27 2.93
N ASP A 9 8.34 15.81 1.96
CA ASP A 9 7.88 15.37 0.63
C ASP A 9 7.59 13.85 0.58
N TYR A 10 7.32 13.22 1.73
CA TYR A 10 7.17 11.77 1.83
C TYR A 10 6.05 11.21 0.94
N VAL A 11 4.95 11.95 0.77
CA VAL A 11 3.81 11.52 -0.07
C VAL A 11 4.25 11.37 -1.52
N ARG A 12 4.92 12.40 -2.07
CA ARG A 12 5.46 12.36 -3.43
C ARG A 12 6.48 11.24 -3.57
N PHE A 13 7.42 11.12 -2.63
CA PHE A 13 8.46 10.09 -2.65
C PHE A 13 7.88 8.67 -2.72
N VAL A 14 6.89 8.35 -1.88
CA VAL A 14 6.23 7.04 -1.86
C VAL A 14 5.48 6.81 -3.17
N THR A 15 4.71 7.79 -3.61
CA THR A 15 3.88 7.68 -4.83
C THR A 15 4.76 7.44 -6.07
N GLU A 16 5.80 8.24 -6.25
CA GLU A 16 6.76 8.09 -7.36
C GLU A 16 7.53 6.76 -7.29
N THR A 17 7.88 6.30 -6.08
CA THR A 17 8.53 5.00 -5.90
C THR A 17 7.64 3.87 -6.41
N VAL A 18 6.37 3.82 -5.99
CA VAL A 18 5.43 2.79 -6.45
C VAL A 18 5.22 2.87 -7.96
N LEU A 19 4.97 4.07 -8.49
CA LEU A 19 4.70 4.28 -9.91
C LEU A 19 5.89 3.94 -10.81
N SER A 20 7.12 4.06 -10.30
CA SER A 20 8.34 3.76 -11.08
C SER A 20 8.75 2.28 -11.05
N MET A 21 8.15 1.45 -10.19
CA MET A 21 8.52 0.03 -10.06
C MET A 21 7.84 -0.84 -11.14
N PRO A 22 8.60 -1.51 -12.03
CA PRO A 22 8.02 -2.36 -13.08
C PRO A 22 7.18 -3.52 -12.52
N ALA A 23 7.58 -4.07 -11.37
CA ALA A 23 6.83 -5.12 -10.69
C ALA A 23 5.47 -4.62 -10.19
N ALA A 24 5.42 -3.43 -9.57
CA ALA A 24 4.17 -2.83 -9.08
C ALA A 24 3.20 -2.56 -10.24
N ALA A 25 3.71 -2.01 -11.35
CA ALA A 25 2.95 -1.82 -12.58
C ALA A 25 2.43 -3.15 -13.14
N ARG A 26 3.27 -4.19 -13.21
CA ARG A 26 2.88 -5.51 -13.73
C ARG A 26 1.80 -6.18 -12.88
N LEU A 27 1.87 -6.02 -11.55
CA LEU A 27 0.89 -6.54 -10.59
C LEU A 27 -0.37 -5.64 -10.48
N GLY A 28 -0.33 -4.43 -11.05
CA GLY A 28 -1.47 -3.51 -11.10
C GLY A 28 -1.75 -2.82 -9.77
N PHE A 29 -0.72 -2.58 -8.95
CA PHE A 29 -0.87 -1.90 -7.68
C PHE A 29 -1.19 -0.41 -7.88
N ARG A 30 -2.09 0.12 -7.05
CA ARG A 30 -2.49 1.52 -7.03
C ARG A 30 -2.27 2.08 -5.63
N VAL A 31 -1.75 3.30 -5.55
CA VAL A 31 -1.55 4.00 -4.29
C VAL A 31 -2.88 4.56 -3.81
N GLY A 32 -3.25 4.24 -2.56
CA GLY A 32 -4.40 4.79 -1.86
C GLY A 32 -3.97 5.92 -0.92
N ARG A 33 -4.51 5.91 0.30
CA ARG A 33 -4.14 6.88 1.33
C ARG A 33 -2.66 6.75 1.73
N VAL A 34 -2.00 7.89 1.91
CA VAL A 34 -0.60 7.98 2.38
C VAL A 34 -0.50 8.96 3.55
N THR A 35 -0.19 8.45 4.74
CA THR A 35 -0.01 9.24 5.97
C THR A 35 1.30 8.84 6.66
N PRO A 36 1.85 9.63 7.60
CA PRO A 36 3.10 9.28 8.25
C PRO A 36 2.98 7.97 9.04
N GLY A 37 3.71 6.96 8.59
CA GLY A 37 3.75 5.62 9.17
C GLY A 37 2.67 4.67 8.65
N GLU A 38 1.79 5.09 7.73
CA GLU A 38 0.66 4.30 7.25
C GLU A 38 0.40 4.53 5.75
N VAL A 39 0.22 3.45 4.99
CA VAL A 39 -0.06 3.52 3.55
C VAL A 39 -1.05 2.43 3.14
N GLU A 40 -2.00 2.80 2.30
CA GLU A 40 -2.91 1.88 1.63
C GLU A 40 -2.44 1.62 0.19
N LEU A 41 -2.48 0.36 -0.23
CA LEU A 41 -2.34 -0.04 -1.64
C LEU A 41 -3.51 -0.92 -2.06
N LEU A 42 -3.97 -0.75 -3.30
CA LEU A 42 -5.03 -1.56 -3.90
C LEU A 42 -4.47 -2.43 -5.04
N GLN A 43 -4.94 -3.67 -5.13
CA GLN A 43 -4.73 -4.58 -6.25
C GLN A 43 -6.11 -5.00 -6.81
N PRO A 44 -6.53 -4.53 -8.00
CA PRO A 44 -7.77 -5.00 -8.63
C PRO A 44 -7.67 -6.46 -9.03
N TRP A 45 -8.75 -7.25 -8.85
CA TRP A 45 -8.72 -8.65 -9.26
C TRP A 45 -8.39 -8.78 -10.76
N ARG A 46 -7.49 -9.70 -11.07
CA ARG A 46 -7.01 -9.99 -12.42
C ARG A 46 -6.82 -11.49 -12.57
N HIS A 47 -7.43 -12.07 -13.59
CA HIS A 47 -7.41 -13.50 -13.86
C HIS A 47 -5.98 -14.07 -13.94
N GLU A 48 -5.04 -13.35 -14.55
CA GLU A 48 -3.65 -13.80 -14.69
C GLU A 48 -2.84 -13.80 -13.39
N LEU A 49 -3.41 -13.32 -12.28
CA LEU A 49 -2.77 -13.27 -10.96
C LEU A 49 -3.40 -14.26 -9.96
N THR A 50 -4.33 -15.11 -10.41
CA THR A 50 -5.03 -16.06 -9.54
C THR A 50 -4.31 -17.40 -9.43
N GLN A 51 -4.64 -18.16 -8.37
CA GLN A 51 -4.41 -19.60 -8.32
C GLN A 51 -5.50 -20.36 -9.11
N HIS A 52 -5.47 -21.70 -9.05
CA HIS A 52 -6.29 -22.61 -9.87
C HIS A 52 -7.81 -22.57 -9.59
N ASP A 53 -8.24 -22.07 -8.44
CA ASP A 53 -9.65 -21.86 -8.06
C ASP A 53 -10.11 -20.39 -8.24
N GLY A 54 -9.30 -19.53 -8.86
CA GLY A 54 -9.66 -18.13 -9.12
C GLY A 54 -9.43 -17.15 -7.95
N HIS A 55 -8.86 -17.59 -6.83
CA HIS A 55 -8.44 -16.71 -5.73
C HIS A 55 -7.09 -16.05 -6.04
N LEU A 56 -6.78 -14.90 -5.44
CA LEU A 56 -5.47 -14.28 -5.66
C LEU A 56 -4.33 -15.19 -5.19
N GLN A 57 -3.28 -15.32 -6.01
CA GLN A 57 -2.11 -16.13 -5.68
C GLN A 57 -1.44 -15.61 -4.40
N ALA A 58 -1.06 -16.52 -3.50
CA ALA A 58 -0.41 -16.17 -2.22
C ALA A 58 0.84 -15.27 -2.38
N GLY A 59 1.63 -15.48 -3.43
CA GLY A 59 2.78 -14.64 -3.75
C GLY A 59 2.40 -13.20 -4.09
N VAL A 60 1.25 -12.98 -4.74
CA VAL A 60 0.75 -11.64 -5.07
C VAL A 60 0.22 -10.94 -3.82
N LEU A 61 -0.46 -11.66 -2.92
CA LEU A 61 -0.83 -11.14 -1.59
C LEU A 61 0.40 -10.71 -0.81
N ALA A 62 1.45 -11.54 -0.79
CA ALA A 62 2.71 -11.21 -0.14
C ALA A 62 3.35 -9.95 -0.73
N SER A 63 3.39 -9.82 -2.06
CA SER A 63 3.92 -8.63 -2.72
C SER A 63 3.12 -7.36 -2.43
N LEU A 64 1.79 -7.46 -2.36
CA LEU A 64 0.93 -6.34 -2.03
C LEU A 64 1.16 -5.87 -0.58
N ALA A 65 1.21 -6.82 0.37
CA ALA A 65 1.46 -6.55 1.78
C ALA A 65 2.87 -5.97 2.02
N ASP A 66 3.89 -6.55 1.38
CA ASP A 66 5.28 -6.08 1.46
C ASP A 66 5.41 -4.65 0.94
N LEU A 67 4.82 -4.35 -0.23
CA LEU A 67 4.91 -3.00 -0.78
C LEU A 67 4.15 -1.97 0.06
N ALA A 68 2.97 -2.32 0.60
CA ALA A 68 2.22 -1.43 1.48
C ALA A 68 3.01 -1.10 2.76
N ALA A 69 3.57 -2.13 3.41
CA ALA A 69 4.42 -1.98 4.59
C ALA A 69 5.72 -1.21 4.29
N GLY A 70 6.33 -1.46 3.13
CA GLY A 70 7.54 -0.77 2.68
C GLY A 70 7.29 0.70 2.40
N CYS A 71 6.15 1.04 1.80
CA CYS A 71 5.71 2.42 1.61
C CYS A 71 5.45 3.11 2.94
N ALA A 72 4.74 2.46 3.87
CA ALA A 72 4.50 2.96 5.22
C ALA A 72 5.83 3.26 5.95
N ALA A 73 6.79 2.33 5.92
CA ALA A 73 8.14 2.54 6.45
C ALA A 73 8.86 3.70 5.73
N GLY A 74 8.72 3.80 4.41
CA GLY A 74 9.31 4.84 3.59
C GLY A 74 8.85 6.25 3.96
N THR A 75 7.60 6.41 4.43
CA THR A 75 7.08 7.72 4.86
C THR A 75 7.85 8.34 6.03
N LEU A 76 8.53 7.52 6.83
CA LEU A 76 9.25 7.96 8.03
C LEU A 76 10.76 8.12 7.79
N LEU A 77 11.26 7.75 6.61
CA LEU A 77 12.67 7.86 6.29
C LEU A 77 13.09 9.32 6.05
N PRO A 78 14.32 9.70 6.42
CA PRO A 78 14.88 10.98 6.01
C PRO A 78 15.03 11.07 4.50
N ALA A 79 15.06 12.29 3.95
CA ALA A 79 15.33 12.50 2.53
C ALA A 79 16.65 11.83 2.10
N GLY A 80 16.62 11.19 0.92
CA GLY A 80 17.77 10.44 0.38
C GLY A 80 17.97 9.04 0.98
N TRP A 81 17.06 8.56 1.82
CA TRP A 81 17.04 7.18 2.30
C TRP A 81 15.98 6.36 1.56
N VAL A 82 16.24 5.06 1.45
CA VAL A 82 15.29 4.06 0.98
C VAL A 82 15.31 2.88 1.94
N ASN A 83 14.33 1.99 1.81
CA ASN A 83 14.32 0.74 2.53
C ASN A 83 14.38 -0.46 1.55
N MET A 84 14.78 -1.62 2.07
CA MET A 84 14.85 -2.86 1.32
C MET A 84 14.39 -4.00 2.22
N THR A 85 13.51 -4.86 1.72
CA THR A 85 12.97 -6.00 2.46
C THR A 85 14.09 -6.96 2.90
N VAL A 86 14.11 -7.32 4.17
CA VAL A 86 15.02 -8.30 4.78
C VAL A 86 14.31 -9.64 4.96
N ASP A 87 13.08 -9.59 5.48
CA ASP A 87 12.23 -10.76 5.64
C ASP A 87 10.75 -10.37 5.57
N VAL A 88 9.92 -11.33 5.14
CA VAL A 88 8.46 -11.23 5.10
C VAL A 88 7.88 -12.47 5.75
N THR A 89 7.02 -12.29 6.75
CA THR A 89 6.18 -13.36 7.29
C THR A 89 4.73 -13.05 6.98
N LEU A 90 4.12 -13.84 6.08
CA LEU A 90 2.70 -13.77 5.75
C LEU A 90 1.91 -14.86 6.51
N LYS A 91 0.70 -14.53 6.94
CA LYS A 91 -0.33 -15.48 7.40
C LYS A 91 -1.55 -15.30 6.52
N ILE A 92 -1.95 -16.37 5.83
CA ILE A 92 -3.16 -16.42 5.02
C ILE A 92 -4.27 -16.94 5.91
N LEU A 93 -5.33 -16.15 6.07
CA LEU A 93 -6.41 -16.38 7.04
C LEU A 93 -7.68 -16.91 6.37
N ALA A 94 -7.90 -16.51 5.11
CA ALA A 94 -9.04 -16.91 4.30
C ALA A 94 -8.67 -16.87 2.80
N PRO A 95 -9.46 -17.51 1.92
CA PRO A 95 -9.30 -17.35 0.48
C PRO A 95 -9.39 -15.87 0.08
N ALA A 96 -8.48 -15.42 -0.78
CA ALA A 96 -8.50 -14.07 -1.31
C ALA A 96 -9.52 -13.97 -2.45
N SER A 97 -10.78 -13.73 -2.07
CA SER A 97 -11.93 -13.62 -2.98
C SER A 97 -12.58 -12.24 -2.88
N GLY A 98 -12.64 -11.51 -3.98
CA GLY A 98 -13.22 -10.17 -4.05
C GLY A 98 -12.93 -9.49 -5.40
N ALA A 99 -13.54 -8.33 -5.63
CA ALA A 99 -13.29 -7.51 -6.82
C ALA A 99 -11.92 -6.82 -6.78
N ALA A 100 -11.39 -6.59 -5.57
CA ALA A 100 -10.06 -6.04 -5.35
C ALA A 100 -9.53 -6.44 -3.96
N PHE A 101 -8.26 -6.13 -3.72
CA PHE A 101 -7.57 -6.41 -2.46
C PHE A 101 -6.90 -5.13 -1.95
N LEU A 102 -7.28 -4.71 -0.75
CA LEU A 102 -6.76 -3.51 -0.09
C LEU A 102 -5.76 -3.93 0.98
N ALA A 103 -4.50 -3.53 0.85
CA ALA A 103 -3.50 -3.70 1.89
C ALA A 103 -3.29 -2.40 2.65
N HIS A 104 -3.43 -2.47 3.97
CA HIS A 104 -3.11 -1.38 4.88
C HIS A 104 -1.79 -1.67 5.59
N GLY A 105 -0.72 -1.02 5.14
CA GLY A 105 0.59 -1.06 5.75
C GLY A 105 0.72 -0.04 6.89
N ARG A 106 1.33 -0.44 8.00
CA ARG A 106 1.63 0.43 9.14
C ARG A 106 3.00 0.14 9.75
N VAL A 107 3.69 1.17 10.22
CA VAL A 107 4.96 1.00 10.94
C VAL A 107 4.69 0.49 12.35
N VAL A 108 5.38 -0.58 12.73
CA VAL A 108 5.37 -1.15 14.09
C VAL A 108 6.53 -0.59 14.90
N HIS A 109 7.71 -0.49 14.30
CA HIS A 109 8.91 0.04 14.92
C HIS A 109 9.81 0.73 13.89
N ALA A 110 10.15 2.00 14.11
CA ALA A 110 11.08 2.76 13.27
C ALA A 110 12.44 2.89 13.96
N GLY A 111 13.46 2.23 13.44
CA GLY A 111 14.85 2.35 13.87
C GLY A 111 15.73 3.02 12.82
N LEU A 112 16.97 3.38 13.20
CA LEU A 112 17.93 3.98 12.27
C LEU A 112 18.32 3.02 11.15
N THR A 113 18.66 1.78 11.53
CA THR A 113 19.18 0.75 10.62
C THR A 113 18.06 -0.10 10.01
N THR A 114 17.00 -0.32 10.76
CA THR A 114 15.94 -1.27 10.43
C THR A 114 14.58 -0.68 10.79
N THR A 115 13.58 -0.94 9.96
CA THR A 115 12.18 -0.62 10.24
C THR A 115 11.37 -1.92 10.22
N ILE A 116 10.50 -2.11 11.20
CA ILE A 116 9.52 -3.21 11.22
C ILE A 116 8.16 -2.60 10.93
N ALA A 117 7.44 -3.17 9.96
CA ALA A 117 6.09 -2.76 9.60
C ALA A 117 5.19 -3.99 9.43
N ALA A 118 3.90 -3.79 9.61
CA ALA A 118 2.88 -4.80 9.40
C ALA A 118 1.96 -4.37 8.25
N ALA A 119 1.30 -5.34 7.62
CA ALA A 119 0.24 -5.06 6.66
C ALA A 119 -0.91 -6.04 6.80
N ASP A 120 -2.14 -5.53 6.85
CA ASP A 120 -3.36 -6.34 6.81
C ASP A 120 -4.00 -6.20 5.43
N VAL A 121 -4.39 -7.32 4.83
CA VAL A 121 -4.96 -7.38 3.48
C VAL A 121 -6.42 -7.81 3.55
N TRP A 122 -7.26 -7.00 2.95
CA TRP A 122 -8.71 -7.11 2.97
C TRP A 122 -9.25 -7.36 1.56
N CYS A 123 -10.17 -8.31 1.45
CA CYS A 123 -10.96 -8.53 0.25
C CYS A 123 -12.05 -7.47 0.17
N VAL A 124 -12.07 -6.75 -0.94
CA VAL A 124 -13.13 -5.80 -1.26
C VAL A 124 -14.26 -6.55 -1.97
N PRO A 125 -15.49 -6.53 -1.43
CA PRO A 125 -16.62 -7.22 -2.05
C PRO A 125 -16.90 -6.72 -3.47
N THR A 126 -17.30 -7.64 -4.35
CA THR A 126 -17.94 -7.27 -5.61
C THR A 126 -19.29 -6.64 -5.26
N THR A 127 -19.42 -5.34 -5.50
CA THR A 127 -20.71 -4.64 -5.41
C THR A 127 -21.17 -4.35 -6.84
N ASP A 128 -22.48 -4.28 -7.09
CA ASP A 128 -23.05 -3.98 -8.42
C ASP A 128 -22.76 -2.54 -8.93
N GLY A 129 -21.74 -1.86 -8.39
CA GLY A 129 -21.32 -0.50 -8.71
C GLY A 129 -19.91 -0.23 -8.16
N ALA A 130 -19.15 0.60 -8.88
CA ALA A 130 -17.71 0.81 -8.75
C ALA A 130 -17.20 0.94 -7.29
N THR A 131 -16.16 0.17 -6.97
CA THR A 131 -15.39 0.34 -5.74
C THR A 131 -14.66 1.68 -5.76
N VAL A 132 -15.16 2.66 -5.01
CA VAL A 132 -14.48 3.94 -4.79
C VAL A 132 -13.54 3.81 -3.59
N LEU A 133 -12.25 4.04 -3.78
CA LEU A 133 -11.32 4.28 -2.67
C LEU A 133 -11.65 5.66 -2.09
N SER A 134 -12.12 5.76 -0.84
CA SER A 134 -12.27 7.05 -0.16
C SER A 134 -10.87 7.61 0.10
N GLY A 135 -10.44 8.59 -0.70
CA GLY A 135 -9.25 9.38 -0.38
C GLY A 135 -8.30 9.74 -1.53
N ALA A 136 -8.62 9.44 -2.79
CA ALA A 136 -7.88 9.99 -3.92
C ALA A 136 -8.66 11.19 -4.50
N GLU A 137 -8.55 12.37 -3.86
CA GLU A 137 -8.81 13.62 -4.57
C GLU A 137 -7.55 13.92 -5.41
N GLY A 138 -7.66 13.74 -6.73
CA GLY A 138 -6.59 13.98 -7.69
C GLY A 138 -6.88 13.37 -9.07
N ASP A 139 -7.58 14.15 -9.89
CA ASP A 139 -7.79 14.12 -11.34
C ASP A 139 -8.43 12.92 -12.06
N GLU A 140 -9.68 13.20 -12.46
CA GLU A 140 -10.38 12.93 -13.73
C GLU A 140 -10.39 11.53 -14.36
N GLY A 141 -11.62 10.96 -14.38
CA GLY A 141 -12.05 10.10 -15.48
C GLY A 141 -12.78 8.82 -15.08
N PHE A 142 -13.93 8.91 -14.39
CA PHE A 142 -14.98 7.90 -14.56
C PHE A 142 -16.36 8.49 -14.20
N ASP A 143 -17.10 8.90 -15.23
CA ASP A 143 -18.49 9.37 -15.13
C ASP A 143 -19.44 8.18 -14.90
N ILE A 144 -20.24 8.22 -13.83
CA ILE A 144 -21.54 7.55 -13.78
C ILE A 144 -22.52 8.40 -12.96
N ASP A 145 -23.71 8.57 -13.55
CA ASP A 145 -24.81 9.50 -13.24
C ASP A 145 -25.29 9.60 -11.78
N ALA A 146 -25.77 10.80 -11.47
CA ALA A 146 -26.37 11.22 -10.22
C ALA A 146 -27.83 10.74 -10.05
N ASP A 147 -28.20 10.32 -8.83
CA ASP A 147 -29.41 10.85 -8.16
C ASP A 147 -29.37 10.66 -6.63
N SER A 148 -30.11 11.57 -6.01
CA SER A 148 -30.29 12.10 -4.65
C SER A 148 -30.67 11.15 -3.49
N GLY A 149 -30.35 11.58 -2.25
CA GLY A 149 -31.00 11.04 -1.03
C GLY A 149 -30.29 11.21 0.33
N THR A 150 -30.29 12.44 0.85
CA THR A 150 -30.29 12.88 2.29
C THR A 150 -30.01 11.90 3.46
N GLY A 151 -29.08 12.31 4.35
CA GLY A 151 -29.38 12.48 5.80
C GLY A 151 -28.62 11.67 6.87
N ARG A 152 -27.73 12.38 7.61
CA ARG A 152 -27.42 12.34 9.09
C ARG A 152 -27.07 11.00 9.79
N SER A 153 -26.31 10.90 10.89
CA SER A 153 -25.34 11.72 11.63
C SER A 153 -24.80 10.84 12.78
N GLY A 154 -23.48 10.84 13.04
CA GLY A 154 -22.91 10.70 14.39
C GLY A 154 -22.47 9.31 14.86
N SER A 155 -21.15 9.15 15.07
CA SER A 155 -20.54 8.65 16.33
C SER A 155 -19.01 8.63 16.20
N ASP A 156 -18.31 9.18 17.20
CA ASP A 156 -16.85 9.25 17.32
C ASP A 156 -16.19 7.85 17.36
N ASP A 157 -15.76 7.35 16.20
CA ASP A 157 -14.72 6.32 16.06
C ASP A 157 -13.46 7.02 15.51
N PRO A 158 -12.28 6.96 16.18
CA PRO A 158 -11.05 7.56 15.66
C PRO A 158 -10.61 6.98 14.29
N LEU A 159 -11.27 5.91 13.82
CA LEU A 159 -11.07 5.29 12.49
C LEU A 159 -12.19 5.52 11.46
N GLY A 160 -13.18 6.39 11.71
CA GLY A 160 -14.26 6.66 10.75
C GLY A 160 -15.18 5.45 10.49
N PRO A 161 -16.21 5.60 9.64
CA PRO A 161 -17.17 4.52 9.37
C PRO A 161 -16.48 3.35 8.65
N ARG A 162 -16.42 2.18 9.31
CA ARG A 162 -15.94 0.93 8.68
C ARG A 162 -16.84 0.57 7.50
N ARG A 163 -16.23 0.42 6.32
CA ARG A 163 -16.91 0.12 5.04
C ARG A 163 -17.51 -1.30 5.02
N PRO A 164 -18.43 -1.61 4.08
CA PRO A 164 -19.21 -2.85 4.10
C PRO A 164 -18.34 -4.10 3.98
N ALA A 165 -18.45 -5.01 4.94
CA ALA A 165 -18.01 -6.41 4.94
C ALA A 165 -16.68 -6.76 4.24
N GLU A 166 -15.65 -5.96 4.45
CA GLU A 166 -14.29 -6.33 4.05
C GLU A 166 -13.84 -7.54 4.88
N THR A 167 -13.50 -8.66 4.22
CA THR A 167 -12.97 -9.86 4.90
C THR A 167 -11.46 -9.83 4.86
N MET A 168 -10.80 -9.86 6.01
CA MET A 168 -9.34 -9.94 6.06
C MET A 168 -8.87 -11.32 5.58
N CYS A 169 -8.15 -11.36 4.46
CA CYS A 169 -7.65 -12.60 3.88
C CYS A 169 -6.19 -12.89 4.24
N ALA A 170 -5.42 -11.87 4.63
CA ALA A 170 -4.04 -12.07 5.08
C ALA A 170 -3.55 -10.97 6.03
N THR A 171 -2.53 -11.29 6.81
CA THR A 171 -1.75 -10.33 7.60
C THR A 171 -0.26 -10.66 7.48
N ALA A 172 0.60 -9.63 7.51
CA ALA A 172 2.03 -9.78 7.35
C ALA A 172 2.82 -8.93 8.35
N LEU A 173 4.00 -9.41 8.72
CA LEU A 173 5.04 -8.64 9.37
C LEU A 173 6.28 -8.65 8.47
N ILE A 174 6.85 -7.46 8.25
CA ILE A 174 7.97 -7.25 7.32
C ILE A 174 9.05 -6.44 8.03
N THR A 175 10.29 -6.90 7.87
CA THR A 175 11.48 -6.17 8.29
C THR A 175 12.14 -5.55 7.09
N PHE A 176 12.51 -4.28 7.20
CA PHE A 176 13.25 -3.57 6.16
C PHE A 176 14.59 -3.06 6.68
N ARG A 177 15.62 -3.16 5.85
CA ARG A 177 16.89 -2.46 6.04
C ARG A 177 16.78 -1.04 5.49
N ASN A 178 17.10 -0.05 6.31
CA ASN A 178 17.18 1.35 5.88
C ASN A 178 18.56 1.63 5.28
N ILE A 179 18.59 2.23 4.10
CA ILE A 179 19.78 2.44 3.28
C ILE A 179 19.82 3.91 2.86
N ARG A 180 20.89 4.60 3.22
CA ARG A 180 21.17 5.93 2.67
C ARG A 180 21.62 5.79 1.22
N ARG A 181 20.89 6.37 0.27
CA ARG A 181 21.36 6.46 -1.12
C ARG A 181 22.43 7.54 -1.19
N HIS A 182 23.56 7.18 -1.77
CA HIS A 182 24.52 8.16 -2.25
C HIS A 182 24.07 8.65 -3.64
N PRO A 183 24.34 9.92 -3.99
CA PRO A 183 24.18 10.36 -5.38
C PRO A 183 24.98 9.44 -6.30
N PRO A 184 24.50 9.20 -7.54
CA PRO A 184 25.22 8.37 -8.49
C PRO A 184 26.65 8.88 -8.64
N ARG A 185 27.64 7.98 -8.52
CA ARG A 185 29.04 8.33 -8.78
C ARG A 185 29.14 8.77 -10.24
N PRO A 186 29.88 9.86 -10.54
CA PRO A 186 30.12 10.24 -11.92
C PRO A 186 30.81 9.08 -12.66
N PRO A 187 30.57 8.91 -13.97
CA PRO A 187 31.20 7.85 -14.74
C PRO A 187 32.72 7.97 -14.59
N SER A 188 33.38 6.85 -14.24
CA SER A 188 34.83 6.83 -14.19
C SER A 188 35.35 7.14 -15.59
N ARG A 189 36.21 8.15 -15.70
CA ARG A 189 37.00 8.35 -16.93
C ARG A 189 37.82 7.07 -17.11
N ARG A 190 37.47 6.25 -18.10
CA ARG A 190 38.35 5.15 -18.52
C ARG A 190 39.70 5.78 -18.90
N PRO A 191 40.83 5.28 -18.41
CA PRO A 191 42.11 5.68 -18.95
C PRO A 191 42.16 5.32 -20.44
N SER A 192 42.61 6.28 -21.25
CA SER A 192 42.84 6.18 -22.69
C SER A 192 43.92 5.17 -23.03
#